data_AF-A0A4P6MRP6-F1
#
_entry.id   AF-A0A4P6MRP6-F1
#
_cell.length_a   1.000
_cell.length_b   1.000
_cell.length_c   1.000
_cell.angle_alpha   90.00
_cell.angle_beta   90.00
_cell.angle_gamma   90.00
#
_symmetry.space_group_name_H-M   'P 1'
#
loop_
_entity.id
_entity.type
_entity.pdbx_description
1 polymer ?
#
loop_
_entity_poly.entity_id
_entity_poly.type
_entity_poly.pdbx_seq_one_letter_code
_entity_poly.pdbx_strand_id
1 'polypeptide(L)'
;MIKQYFRDSFKLKRLIHFLVVLAIGIVILISAITYLKLNNRYANTAKQIQFIASDSLMGMGVWYLAYGVILISVRSGLGSGIVKIHQNKTRAKLLRRISKIEVKTSLSNDERVELKVLNEDLKDLQQRQEIANLSKKNNIIYWILIALGIIILAIAIVLIYV
;
A
#
# COMPACT_ATOMS: atom_id res chain seq x y z
N MET A 1 24.16 4.94 4.00
CA MET A 1 22.86 4.27 3.78
C MET A 1 21.65 5.05 4.29
N ILE A 2 21.62 5.51 5.54
CA ILE A 2 20.43 6.17 6.14
C ILE A 2 19.98 7.43 5.36
N LYS A 3 20.89 8.35 5.00
CA LYS A 3 20.55 9.56 4.21
C LYS A 3 19.91 9.27 2.86
N GLN A 4 20.37 8.25 2.13
CA GLN A 4 19.77 7.84 0.85
C GLN A 4 18.38 7.24 1.05
N TYR A 5 18.19 6.46 2.12
CA TYR A 5 16.88 5.89 2.45
C TYR A 5 15.85 6.99 2.76
N PHE A 6 16.23 8.05 3.50
CA PHE A 6 15.36 9.21 3.69
C PHE A 6 15.10 9.96 2.37
N ARG A 7 16.12 10.19 1.54
CA ARG A 7 15.94 10.90 0.26
C ARG A 7 15.01 10.16 -0.71
N ASP A 8 15.06 8.82 -0.75
CA ASP A 8 14.17 8.00 -1.57
C ASP A 8 12.73 7.93 -1.03
N SER A 9 12.52 8.21 0.26
CA SER A 9 11.17 8.39 0.82
C SER A 9 10.49 9.60 0.21
N PHE A 10 11.18 10.74 0.14
CA PHE A 10 10.64 12.03 -0.27
C PHE A 10 10.60 12.27 -1.80
N LYS A 11 10.45 11.21 -2.60
CA LYS A 11 10.18 11.40 -4.05
C LYS A 11 8.87 12.18 -4.22
N LEU A 12 8.87 13.18 -5.10
CA LEU A 12 7.74 14.11 -5.32
C LEU A 12 6.37 13.42 -5.39
N LYS A 13 6.27 12.32 -6.14
CA LYS A 13 5.03 11.53 -6.27
C LYS A 13 4.51 10.99 -4.93
N ARG A 14 5.40 10.54 -4.04
CA ARG A 14 5.02 10.03 -2.70
C ARG A 14 4.62 11.16 -1.76
N LEU A 15 5.29 12.30 -1.87
CA LEU A 15 4.95 13.49 -1.08
C LEU A 15 3.58 14.06 -1.48
N ILE A 16 3.31 14.19 -2.78
CA ILE A 16 1.99 14.61 -3.28
C ILE A 16 0.91 13.66 -2.78
N HIS A 17 1.13 12.35 -2.90
CA HIS A 17 0.18 11.36 -2.40
C HIS A 17 -0.05 11.48 -0.89
N PHE A 18 1.02 11.68 -0.10
CA PHE A 18 0.91 11.92 1.33
C PHE A 18 0.10 13.19 1.67
N LEU A 19 0.32 14.29 0.94
CA LEU A 19 -0.44 15.52 1.11
C LEU A 19 -1.93 15.34 0.76
N VAL A 20 -2.24 14.60 -0.29
CA VAL A 20 -3.63 14.29 -0.66
C VAL A 20 -4.32 13.49 0.45
N VAL A 21 -3.63 12.49 1.01
CA VAL A 21 -4.18 11.67 2.11
C VAL A 21 -4.43 12.52 3.36
N LEU A 22 -3.49 13.42 3.68
CA LEU A 22 -3.68 14.39 4.77
C LEU A 22 -4.90 15.28 4.52
N ALA A 23 -5.03 15.83 3.32
CA ALA A 23 -6.16 16.68 2.95
C ALA A 23 -7.51 15.96 3.10
N ILE A 24 -7.60 14.68 2.71
CA ILE A 24 -8.82 13.88 2.91
C ILE A 24 -9.15 13.75 4.39
N GLY A 25 -8.17 13.51 5.26
CA GLY A 25 -8.41 13.47 6.71
C GLY A 25 -8.92 14.80 7.28
N ILE A 26 -8.41 15.93 6.79
CA ILE A 26 -8.91 17.27 7.15
C ILE A 26 -10.36 17.46 6.67
N VAL A 27 -10.69 16.99 5.46
CA VAL A 27 -12.07 17.03 4.95
C VAL A 27 -13.01 16.18 5.81
N ILE A 28 -12.56 15.01 6.27
CA ILE A 28 -13.34 14.17 7.21
C ILE A 28 -13.58 14.93 8.52
N LEU A 29 -12.54 15.56 9.08
CA LEU A 29 -12.63 16.38 10.28
C LEU A 29 -13.67 17.51 10.13
N ILE A 30 -13.55 18.32 9.07
CA ILE A 30 -14.45 19.45 8.82
C ILE A 30 -15.88 18.96 8.58
N SER A 31 -16.06 17.89 7.81
CA SER A 31 -17.36 17.29 7.54
C SER A 31 -18.03 16.80 8.83
N ALA A 32 -17.29 16.11 9.69
CA ALA A 32 -17.80 15.63 10.98
C ALA A 32 -18.22 16.79 11.90
N ILE A 33 -17.37 17.83 12.03
CA ILE A 33 -17.70 19.03 12.81
C ILE A 33 -18.96 19.70 12.28
N THR A 34 -19.03 19.90 10.96
CA THR A 34 -20.16 20.59 10.31
C THR A 34 -21.46 19.81 10.47
N TYR A 35 -21.42 18.49 10.28
CA TYR A 35 -22.57 17.60 10.46
C TYR A 35 -23.06 17.61 11.92
N LEU A 36 -22.16 17.44 12.89
CA LEU A 36 -22.52 17.41 14.31
C LEU A 36 -23.06 18.75 14.80
N LYS A 37 -22.55 19.86 14.25
CA LYS A 37 -23.05 21.21 14.55
C LYS A 37 -24.42 21.49 13.91
N LEU A 38 -24.63 21.11 12.65
CA LEU A 38 -25.90 21.33 11.94
C LEU A 38 -27.06 20.54 12.53
N ASN A 39 -26.79 19.33 13.04
CA ASN A 39 -27.85 18.46 13.54
C ASN A 39 -28.36 18.84 14.93
N ASN A 40 -27.96 19.99 15.48
CA ASN A 40 -28.34 20.51 16.81
C ASN A 40 -28.28 19.46 17.94
N ARG A 41 -27.45 18.43 17.80
CA ARG A 41 -27.29 17.37 18.81
C ARG A 41 -26.71 17.90 20.13
N TYR A 42 -26.24 19.15 20.14
CA TYR A 42 -25.45 19.72 21.21
C TYR A 42 -25.81 21.21 21.41
N ALA A 43 -26.45 21.52 22.54
CA ALA A 43 -26.70 22.88 23.02
C ALA A 43 -25.40 23.55 23.55
N ASN A 44 -24.75 24.38 22.71
CA ASN A 44 -23.76 25.45 23.00
C ASN A 44 -23.11 25.50 24.41
N THR A 45 -22.55 24.40 24.89
CA THR A 45 -21.80 24.36 26.16
C THR A 45 -20.35 23.98 25.86
N ALA A 46 -19.38 24.56 26.57
CA ALA A 46 -17.95 24.30 26.35
C ALA A 46 -17.60 22.79 26.35
N LYS A 47 -18.21 22.00 27.26
CA LYS A 47 -18.06 20.53 27.31
C LYS A 47 -18.50 19.83 26.02
N GLN A 48 -19.50 20.35 25.33
CA GLN A 48 -20.03 19.71 24.12
C GLN A 48 -19.19 20.04 22.88
N ILE A 49 -18.54 21.20 22.85
CA ILE A 49 -17.54 21.52 21.82
C ILE A 49 -16.36 20.55 21.93
N GLN A 50 -15.95 20.17 23.14
CA GLN A 50 -14.92 19.15 23.36
C GLN A 50 -15.33 17.78 22.82
N PHE A 51 -16.58 17.33 23.05
CA PHE A 51 -17.10 16.08 22.48
C PHE A 51 -17.13 16.10 20.94
N ILE A 52 -17.61 17.18 20.32
CA ILE A 52 -17.62 17.31 18.85
C ILE A 52 -16.19 17.27 18.28
N ALA A 53 -15.26 17.98 18.92
CA ALA A 53 -13.85 17.98 18.51
C ALA A 53 -13.23 16.58 18.67
N SER A 54 -13.51 15.89 19.79
CA SER A 54 -13.06 14.53 20.02
C SER A 54 -13.57 13.57 18.95
N ASP A 55 -14.88 13.49 18.72
CA ASP A 55 -15.47 12.56 17.74
C ASP A 55 -14.92 12.80 16.33
N SER A 56 -14.75 14.07 15.97
CA SER A 56 -14.20 14.45 14.66
C SER A 56 -12.72 14.09 14.54
N LEU A 57 -11.92 14.33 15.58
CA LEU A 57 -10.51 13.92 15.63
C LEU A 57 -10.38 12.40 15.61
N MET A 58 -11.30 11.69 16.26
CA MET A 58 -11.33 10.24 16.27
C MET A 58 -11.57 9.69 14.86
N GLY A 59 -12.51 10.26 14.10
CA GLY A 59 -12.71 9.93 12.69
C GLY A 59 -11.47 10.17 11.82
N MET A 60 -10.81 11.32 12.00
CA MET A 60 -9.56 11.65 11.29
C MET A 60 -8.42 10.70 11.65
N GLY A 61 -8.26 10.37 12.93
CA GLY A 61 -7.22 9.47 13.42
C GLY A 61 -7.42 8.03 12.93
N VAL A 62 -8.65 7.52 12.97
CA VAL A 62 -9.01 6.20 12.41
C VAL A 62 -8.73 6.16 10.90
N TRP A 63 -9.07 7.22 10.16
CA TRP A 63 -8.77 7.30 8.72
C TRP A 63 -7.27 7.16 8.44
N TYR A 64 -6.42 7.94 9.10
CA TYR A 64 -4.96 7.87 8.90
C TYR A 64 -4.37 6.52 9.29
N LEU A 65 -4.85 5.91 10.37
CA LEU A 65 -4.45 4.56 10.77
C LEU A 65 -4.85 3.51 9.74
N ALA A 66 -6.14 3.45 9.39
CA ALA A 66 -6.66 2.48 8.45
C ALA A 66 -5.95 2.60 7.10
N TYR A 67 -5.79 3.81 6.61
CA TYR A 67 -5.11 4.06 5.34
C TYR A 67 -3.63 3.65 5.38
N GLY A 68 -2.91 4.01 6.44
CA GLY A 68 -1.51 3.63 6.63
C GLY A 68 -1.32 2.12 6.69
N VAL A 69 -2.17 1.42 7.45
CA VAL A 69 -2.13 -0.05 7.59
C VAL A 69 -2.47 -0.73 6.27
N ILE A 70 -3.51 -0.30 5.55
CA ILE A 70 -3.90 -0.86 4.25
C ILE A 70 -2.76 -0.70 3.24
N LEU A 71 -2.13 0.47 3.16
CA LEU A 71 -1.04 0.68 2.21
C LEU A 71 0.22 -0.11 2.55
N ILE A 72 0.60 -0.19 3.83
CA ILE A 72 1.71 -1.04 4.26
C ILE A 72 1.39 -2.50 3.93
N SER A 73 0.17 -2.94 4.18
CA SER A 73 -0.34 -4.27 3.87
C SER A 73 -0.21 -4.60 2.38
N VAL A 74 -0.80 -3.77 1.52
CA VAL A 74 -0.72 -3.92 0.05
C VAL A 74 0.72 -3.89 -0.43
N ARG A 75 1.55 -2.98 0.10
CA ARG A 75 2.97 -2.91 -0.25
C ARG A 75 3.78 -4.10 0.24
N SER A 76 3.48 -4.64 1.41
CA SER A 76 4.15 -5.83 1.96
C SER A 76 3.76 -7.10 1.21
N GLY A 77 2.81 -7.00 0.28
CA GLY A 77 2.44 -8.10 -0.60
C GLY A 77 1.22 -8.87 -0.12
N LEU A 78 0.29 -8.23 0.61
CA LEU A 78 -1.06 -8.78 0.71
C LEU A 78 -1.62 -9.00 -0.71
N GLY A 79 -2.06 -10.23 -0.99
CA GLY A 79 -2.45 -10.70 -2.32
C GLY A 79 -1.30 -11.19 -3.21
N SER A 80 -0.03 -10.93 -2.87
CA SER A 80 1.12 -11.39 -3.66
C SER A 80 1.28 -12.91 -3.66
N GLY A 81 0.78 -13.62 -2.64
CA GLY A 81 0.78 -15.07 -2.58
C GLY A 81 0.02 -15.70 -3.76
N ILE A 82 -1.15 -15.16 -4.10
CA ILE A 82 -1.97 -15.63 -5.23
C ILE A 82 -1.25 -15.39 -6.55
N VAL A 83 -0.65 -14.21 -6.73
CA VAL A 83 0.13 -13.86 -7.91
C VAL A 83 1.38 -14.75 -8.04
N LYS A 84 2.11 -15.00 -6.94
CA LYS A 84 3.27 -15.90 -6.92
C LYS A 84 2.88 -17.34 -7.26
N ILE A 85 1.72 -17.82 -6.77
CA ILE A 85 1.21 -19.15 -7.12
C ILE A 85 0.92 -19.24 -8.62
N HIS A 86 0.26 -18.24 -9.19
CA HIS A 86 -0.03 -18.21 -10.63
C HIS A 86 1.27 -18.16 -11.46
N GLN A 87 2.21 -17.28 -11.11
CA GLN A 87 3.51 -17.17 -11.78
C GLN A 87 4.32 -18.47 -11.67
N ASN A 88 4.33 -19.12 -10.51
CA ASN A 88 5.01 -20.40 -10.32
C ASN A 88 4.38 -21.52 -11.17
N LYS A 89 3.05 -21.55 -11.30
CA LYS A 89 2.37 -22.50 -12.20
C LYS A 89 2.76 -22.27 -13.66
N THR A 90 2.77 -21.02 -14.11
CA THR A 90 3.19 -20.66 -15.48
C THR A 90 4.65 -21.03 -15.73
N ARG A 91 5.55 -20.69 -14.80
CA ARG A 91 6.97 -21.05 -14.85
C ARG A 91 7.18 -22.57 -14.91
N ALA A 92 6.46 -23.32 -14.08
CA ALA A 92 6.54 -24.78 -14.09
C ALA A 92 6.03 -25.38 -15.42
N LYS A 93 5.00 -24.79 -16.03
CA LYS A 93 4.49 -25.19 -17.35
C LYS A 93 5.52 -24.93 -18.45
N LEU A 94 6.16 -23.76 -18.45
CA LEU A 94 7.22 -23.41 -19.41
C LEU A 94 8.41 -24.37 -19.28
N LEU A 95 8.92 -24.57 -18.06
CA LEU A 95 10.03 -25.50 -17.80
C LEU A 95 9.73 -26.93 -18.27
N ARG A 96 8.52 -27.44 -18.01
CA ARG A 96 8.09 -28.76 -18.48
C ARG A 96 8.00 -28.86 -20.01
N ARG A 97 7.71 -27.76 -20.70
CA ARG A 97 7.61 -27.74 -22.17
C ARG A 97 9.00 -27.66 -22.80
N ILE A 98 9.88 -26.83 -22.26
CA ILE A 98 11.29 -26.76 -22.63
C ILE A 98 11.96 -28.13 -22.45
N SER A 99 11.81 -28.76 -21.28
CA SER A 99 12.42 -30.07 -21.02
C SER A 99 11.91 -31.16 -21.96
N LYS A 100 10.64 -31.11 -22.39
CA LYS A 100 10.09 -32.07 -23.37
C LYS A 100 10.68 -31.89 -24.77
N ILE A 101 11.02 -30.66 -25.15
CA ILE A 101 11.62 -30.36 -26.45
C ILE A 101 13.12 -30.70 -26.42
N GLU A 102 13.83 -30.35 -25.34
CA GLU A 102 15.28 -30.61 -25.18
C GLU A 102 15.64 -32.10 -25.13
N VAL A 103 14.75 -32.96 -24.62
CA VAL A 103 14.99 -34.42 -24.56
C VAL A 103 14.90 -35.09 -25.95
N LYS A 104 14.38 -34.40 -26.97
CA LYS A 104 14.33 -34.94 -28.33
C LYS A 104 15.72 -34.87 -28.99
N THR A 105 16.19 -36.02 -29.48
CA THR A 105 17.52 -36.18 -30.11
C THR A 105 17.67 -35.40 -31.42
N SER A 106 16.56 -35.14 -32.13
CA SER A 106 16.53 -34.32 -33.35
C SER A 106 15.39 -33.31 -33.29
N LEU A 107 15.73 -32.02 -33.34
CA LEU A 107 14.77 -30.92 -33.34
C LEU A 107 14.45 -30.48 -34.76
N SER A 108 13.16 -30.42 -35.09
CA SER A 108 12.69 -29.72 -36.29
C SER A 108 13.00 -28.22 -36.21
N ASN A 109 13.08 -27.53 -37.35
CA ASN A 109 13.25 -26.07 -37.39
C ASN A 109 12.16 -25.35 -36.57
N ASP A 110 10.93 -25.83 -36.62
CA ASP A 110 9.81 -25.27 -35.85
C ASP A 110 10.00 -25.46 -34.34
N GLU A 111 10.54 -26.60 -33.91
CA GLU A 111 10.80 -26.90 -32.49
C GLU A 111 11.96 -26.06 -31.95
N ARG A 112 12.95 -25.73 -32.79
CA ARG A 112 14.03 -24.80 -32.43
C ARG A 112 13.51 -23.38 -32.23
N VAL A 113 12.58 -22.93 -33.08
CA VAL A 113 11.91 -21.63 -32.94
C VAL A 113 11.05 -21.61 -31.68
N GLU A 114 10.25 -22.66 -31.44
CA GLU A 114 9.43 -22.79 -30.23
C GLU A 114 10.29 -22.75 -28.96
N LEU A 115 11.41 -23.48 -28.93
CA LEU A 115 12.33 -23.51 -27.79
C LEU A 115 12.94 -22.13 -27.52
N LYS A 116 13.30 -21.39 -28.58
CA LYS A 116 13.79 -20.02 -28.44
C LYS A 116 12.75 -19.09 -27.81
N VAL A 117 11.50 -19.14 -28.30
CA VAL A 117 10.39 -18.33 -27.75
C VAL A 117 10.12 -18.68 -26.29
N LEU A 118 10.06 -19.97 -25.95
CA LEU A 118 9.83 -20.42 -24.57
C LEU A 118 10.94 -19.96 -23.60
N ASN A 119 12.19 -19.95 -24.07
CA ASN A 119 13.32 -19.44 -23.29
C ASN A 119 13.28 -17.92 -23.11
N GLU A 120 12.86 -17.17 -24.13
CA GLU A 120 12.63 -15.73 -24.03
C GLU A 120 11.51 -15.41 -23.03
N ASP A 121 10.38 -16.13 -23.08
CA ASP A 121 9.27 -15.98 -22.12
C ASP A 121 9.70 -16.26 -20.67
N LEU A 122 10.52 -17.31 -20.49
CA LEU A 122 11.04 -17.68 -19.17
C LEU A 122 11.98 -16.59 -18.63
N LYS A 123 12.83 -16.03 -19.50
CA LYS A 123 13.75 -14.94 -19.15
C LYS A 123 12.99 -13.66 -18.79
N ASP A 124 11.95 -13.30 -19.54
CA ASP A 124 11.09 -12.14 -19.23
C ASP A 124 10.39 -12.32 -17.87
N LEU A 125 9.87 -13.52 -17.58
CA LEU A 125 9.29 -13.84 -16.27
C LEU A 125 10.29 -13.71 -15.12
N GLN A 126 11.53 -14.16 -15.31
CA GLN A 126 12.59 -14.04 -14.31
C GLN A 126 12.99 -12.57 -14.08
N GLN A 127 13.18 -11.80 -15.15
CA GLN A 127 13.52 -10.38 -15.05
C GLN A 127 12.43 -9.59 -14.32
N ARG A 128 11.15 -9.86 -14.61
CA ARG A 128 10.03 -9.22 -13.88
C ARG A 128 10.06 -9.53 -12.38
N GLN A 129 10.42 -10.76 -12.00
CA GLN A 129 10.55 -11.15 -10.59
C GLN A 129 11.75 -10.47 -9.92
N GLU A 130 12.89 -10.38 -10.60
CA GLU A 130 14.07 -9.68 -10.09
C GLU A 130 13.81 -8.18 -9.90
N ILE A 131 13.18 -7.51 -10.86
CA ILE A 131 12.80 -6.09 -10.76
C ILE A 131 11.86 -5.88 -9.56
N ALA A 132 10.89 -6.78 -9.37
CA ALA A 132 9.97 -6.71 -8.23
C ALA A 132 10.72 -6.87 -6.88
N ASN A 133 11.71 -7.76 -6.82
CA ASN A 133 12.50 -8.03 -5.61
C ASN A 133 13.53 -6.93 -5.30
N LEU A 134 14.13 -6.30 -6.33
CA LEU A 134 15.11 -5.22 -6.18
C LEU A 134 14.49 -3.91 -5.68
N SER A 135 13.18 -3.74 -5.85
CA SER A 135 12.46 -2.59 -5.32
C SER A 135 12.35 -2.69 -3.78
N LYS A 136 13.39 -2.25 -3.04
CA LYS A 136 13.29 -2.05 -1.59
C LYS A 136 12.16 -1.03 -1.32
N LYS A 137 11.00 -1.54 -0.92
CA LYS A 137 9.81 -0.73 -0.64
C LYS A 137 10.07 0.10 0.61
N ASN A 138 10.38 1.37 0.41
CA ASN A 138 10.50 2.31 1.50
C ASN A 138 9.09 2.73 1.96
N ASN A 139 8.80 2.41 3.22
CA ASN A 139 7.49 2.59 3.84
C ASN A 139 7.49 3.64 4.95
N ILE A 140 8.59 4.41 5.14
CA ILE A 140 8.69 5.40 6.23
C ILE A 140 7.50 6.38 6.23
N ILE A 141 7.11 6.90 5.07
CA ILE A 141 6.01 7.88 4.99
C ILE A 141 4.70 7.34 5.58
N TYR A 142 4.43 6.05 5.42
CA TYR A 142 3.23 5.42 5.98
C TYR A 142 3.36 5.14 7.47
N TRP A 143 4.57 4.84 7.96
CA TRP A 143 4.83 4.77 9.39
C TRP A 143 4.62 6.12 10.07
N ILE A 144 5.04 7.22 9.42
CA ILE A 144 4.75 8.58 9.89
C ILE A 144 3.23 8.83 9.92
N LEU A 145 2.49 8.39 8.89
CA LEU A 145 1.03 8.53 8.86
C LEU A 145 0.35 7.76 9.99
N ILE A 146 0.81 6.54 10.28
CA ILE A 146 0.32 5.73 11.41
C ILE A 146 0.62 6.43 12.73
N ALA A 147 1.85 6.91 12.92
CA ALA A 147 2.24 7.64 14.13
C ALA A 147 1.37 8.89 14.34
N LEU A 148 1.10 9.66 13.28
CA LEU A 148 0.17 10.79 13.32
C LEU A 148 -1.23 10.35 13.73
N GLY A 149 -1.75 9.27 13.14
CA GLY A 149 -3.07 8.71 13.51
C GLY A 149 -3.15 8.33 15.00
N ILE A 150 -2.12 7.68 15.54
CA ILE A 150 -2.04 7.34 16.97
C ILE A 150 -2.04 8.60 17.85
N ILE A 151 -1.24 9.61 17.49
CA ILE A 151 -1.17 10.88 18.24
C ILE A 151 -2.53 11.58 18.24
N ILE A 152 -3.20 11.65 17.08
CA ILE A 152 -4.53 12.26 16.95
C ILE A 152 -5.57 11.52 17.79
N LEU A 153 -5.54 10.18 17.80
CA LEU A 153 -6.43 9.38 18.63
C LEU A 153 -6.17 9.58 20.13
N ALA A 154 -4.90 9.68 20.53
CA ALA A 154 -4.56 9.99 21.91
C ALA A 154 -5.13 11.35 22.33
N ILE A 155 -5.01 12.38 21.47
CA ILE A 155 -5.59 13.70 21.72
C ILE A 155 -7.13 13.62 21.81
N ALA A 156 -7.77 12.88 20.90
CA ALA A 156 -9.22 12.68 20.94
C ALA A 156 -9.66 12.04 22.26
N ILE A 157 -9.00 10.97 22.69
CA ILE A 157 -9.28 10.29 23.96
C ILE A 157 -9.10 11.24 25.14
N VAL A 158 -8.01 12.01 25.19
CA VAL A 158 -7.77 12.99 26.25
C VAL A 158 -8.91 14.02 26.32
N LEU A 159 -9.42 14.49 25.18
CA LEU A 159 -10.54 15.45 25.13
C LEU A 159 -11.88 14.87 25.60
N ILE A 160 -12.04 13.55 25.65
CA ILE A 160 -13.24 12.90 26.22
C ILE A 160 -13.17 12.89 27.76
N TYR A 161 -11.97 12.66 28.30
CA TYR A 161 -11.77 12.42 29.73
C TYR A 161 -11.39 13.69 30.53
N VAL A 162 -10.98 14.76 29.86
CA VAL A 162 -10.62 16.07 30.45
C VAL A 162 -11.72 17.09 30.21
#